data_AF-A0A6J2KQS1-F1
#
_entry.id   AF-A0A6J2KQS1-F1
#
_cell.length_a   1.000
_cell.length_b   1.000
_cell.length_c   1.000
_cell.angle_alpha   90.00
_cell.angle_beta   90.00
_cell.angle_gamma   90.00
#
_symmetry.space_group_name_H-M   'P 1'
#
loop_
_entity.id
_entity.type
_entity.pdbx_description
1 polymer ?
#
loop_
_entity_poly.entity_id
_entity_poly.type
_entity_poly.pdbx_seq_one_letter_code
_entity_poly.pdbx_strand_id
1 'polypeptide(L)'
;MAGVKKKPQLPKSVLDMKFMKKTKERLERELEDTQDHGSLYSNIITNAMRSASGNYVTEASFIFCENLMEGRLSFKGMNPEIERLMEQEKLKEIPSGEMQKDIPDDILAKKFQAFNKRKRDSSTPSKYTMVKKKKSH
;
A
#
# COMPACT_ATOMS: atom_id res chain seq x y z
N MET A 1 -15.90 43.34 24.88
CA MET A 1 -16.16 42.45 23.72
C MET A 1 -15.04 42.63 22.71
N ALA A 2 -14.10 41.68 22.63
CA ALA A 2 -12.98 41.78 21.71
C ALA A 2 -13.45 41.44 20.28
N GLY A 3 -13.44 42.43 19.40
CA GLY A 3 -13.86 42.26 18.00
C GLY A 3 -12.95 41.29 17.25
N VAL A 4 -13.55 40.30 16.59
CA VAL A 4 -12.87 39.34 15.72
C VAL A 4 -12.21 40.11 14.57
N LYS A 5 -10.88 40.25 14.62
CA LYS A 5 -10.12 40.89 13.54
C LYS A 5 -10.10 39.96 12.33
N LYS A 6 -10.69 40.40 11.21
CA LYS A 6 -10.59 39.68 9.93
C LYS A 6 -9.13 39.69 9.47
N LYS A 7 -8.62 38.51 9.10
CA LYS A 7 -7.28 38.39 8.51
C LYS A 7 -7.23 39.21 7.22
N PRO A 8 -6.10 39.87 6.89
CA PRO A 8 -5.97 40.58 5.63
C PRO A 8 -6.16 39.59 4.47
N GLN A 9 -7.07 39.90 3.56
CA GLN A 9 -7.36 39.11 2.36
C GLN A 9 -7.07 39.94 1.11
N LEU A 10 -6.61 39.27 0.06
CA LEU A 10 -6.41 39.90 -1.24
C LEU A 10 -7.76 40.32 -1.85
N PRO A 11 -7.79 41.39 -2.67
CA PRO A 11 -8.98 41.79 -3.42
C PRO A 11 -9.43 40.69 -4.39
N LYS A 12 -10.76 40.58 -4.59
CA LYS A 12 -11.37 39.60 -5.51
C LYS A 12 -10.83 39.71 -6.94
N SER A 13 -10.61 40.93 -7.43
CA SER A 13 -10.05 41.19 -8.76
C SER A 13 -8.65 40.59 -8.97
N VAL A 14 -7.84 40.51 -7.90
CA VAL A 14 -6.51 39.90 -7.94
C VAL A 14 -6.62 38.37 -7.89
N LEU A 15 -7.53 37.84 -7.06
CA LEU A 15 -7.76 36.39 -6.94
C LEU A 15 -8.29 35.76 -8.23
N ASP A 16 -9.02 36.51 -9.06
CA ASP A 16 -9.56 36.05 -10.35
C ASP A 16 -8.51 36.02 -11.48
N MET A 17 -7.32 36.59 -11.25
CA MET A 17 -6.24 36.57 -12.23
C MET A 17 -5.71 35.15 -12.47
N LYS A 18 -5.28 34.87 -13.71
CA LYS A 18 -4.83 33.53 -14.13
C LYS A 18 -3.75 32.92 -13.23
N PHE A 19 -2.84 33.74 -12.72
CA PHE A 19 -1.75 33.28 -11.83
C PHE A 19 -2.24 32.96 -10.40
N MET A 20 -3.36 33.52 -9.95
CA MET A 20 -3.95 33.27 -8.63
C MET A 20 -4.95 32.11 -8.61
N LYS A 21 -5.32 31.54 -9.77
CA LYS A 21 -6.33 30.47 -9.88
C LYS A 21 -6.05 29.28 -8.97
N LYS A 22 -4.81 28.78 -8.93
CA LYS A 22 -4.42 27.64 -8.07
C LYS A 22 -4.58 27.97 -6.58
N THR A 23 -4.22 29.18 -6.18
CA THR A 23 -4.34 29.64 -4.79
C THR A 23 -5.80 29.84 -4.40
N LYS A 24 -6.62 30.39 -5.30
CA LYS A 24 -8.06 30.55 -5.11
C LYS A 24 -8.74 29.19 -4.93
N GLU A 25 -8.49 28.25 -5.84
CA GLU A 25 -9.05 26.89 -5.78
C GLU A 25 -8.63 26.16 -4.50
N ARG A 26 -7.36 26.30 -4.09
CA ARG A 26 -6.87 25.74 -2.83
C ARG A 26 -7.62 26.31 -1.62
N LEU A 27 -7.80 27.63 -1.55
CA LEU A 27 -8.48 28.28 -0.45
C LEU A 27 -9.97 27.94 -0.40
N GLU A 28 -10.63 27.83 -1.55
CA GLU A 28 -12.03 27.40 -1.66
C GLU A 28 -12.21 25.96 -1.18
N ARG A 29 -11.30 25.05 -1.58
CA ARG A 29 -11.30 23.66 -1.11
C ARG A 29 -11.07 23.56 0.39
N GLU A 30 -10.09 24.28 0.93
CA GLU A 30 -9.84 24.31 2.38
C GLU A 30 -11.05 24.84 3.17
N LEU A 31 -11.77 25.83 2.63
CA LEU A 31 -13.01 26.33 3.23
C LEU A 31 -14.13 25.28 3.19
N GLU A 32 -14.37 24.68 2.03
CA GLU A 32 -15.35 23.60 1.83
C GLU A 32 -15.07 22.42 2.76
N ASP A 33 -13.79 22.04 2.90
CA ASP A 33 -13.35 20.97 3.79
C ASP A 33 -13.63 21.28 5.27
N THR A 34 -13.52 22.54 5.68
CA THR A 34 -13.78 22.93 7.07
C THR A 34 -15.25 23.12 7.40
N GLN A 35 -16.07 23.52 6.43
CA GLN A 35 -17.44 23.95 6.68
C GLN A 35 -18.49 22.89 6.34
N ASP A 36 -18.26 22.04 5.34
CA ASP A 36 -19.39 21.37 4.67
C ASP A 36 -19.46 19.85 4.86
N HIS A 37 -18.36 19.17 5.18
CA HIS A 37 -18.34 17.69 5.24
C HIS A 37 -19.35 17.09 6.22
N GLY A 38 -19.61 17.76 7.35
CA GLY A 38 -20.55 17.28 8.36
C GLY A 38 -22.01 17.64 8.08
N SER A 39 -22.27 18.77 7.42
CA SER A 39 -23.61 19.32 7.23
C SER A 39 -24.28 18.76 5.97
N LEU A 40 -23.53 18.62 4.88
CA LEU A 40 -24.05 18.23 3.56
C LEU A 40 -24.76 16.86 3.56
N TYR A 41 -24.29 15.93 4.39
CA TYR A 41 -24.82 14.56 4.51
C TYR A 41 -25.52 14.27 5.84
N SER A 42 -25.70 15.27 6.70
CA SER A 42 -26.35 15.11 8.02
C SER A 42 -27.77 14.54 7.93
N ASN A 43 -28.47 14.85 6.83
CA ASN A 43 -29.83 14.36 6.58
C ASN A 43 -29.90 12.95 6.00
N ILE A 44 -28.78 12.44 5.47
CA ILE A 44 -28.71 11.16 4.74
C ILE A 44 -28.05 10.09 5.62
N ILE A 45 -27.01 10.46 6.38
CA ILE A 45 -26.23 9.54 7.20
C ILE A 45 -26.76 9.56 8.64
N THR A 46 -27.53 8.54 8.99
CA THR A 46 -27.97 8.36 10.39
C THR A 46 -26.81 7.89 11.28
N ASN A 47 -26.86 8.19 12.58
CA ASN A 47 -25.87 7.72 13.55
C ASN A 47 -25.78 6.18 13.61
N ALA A 48 -26.89 5.49 13.32
CA ALA A 48 -26.92 4.04 13.20
C ALA A 48 -26.07 3.53 12.02
N MET A 49 -26.10 4.22 10.87
CA MET A 49 -25.26 3.86 9.72
C MET A 49 -23.77 4.13 9.99
N ARG A 50 -23.43 5.17 10.76
CA ARG A 50 -22.04 5.48 11.13
C ARG A 50 -21.44 4.45 12.09
N SER A 51 -22.28 3.79 12.88
CA SER A 51 -21.90 2.76 13.85
C SER A 51 -22.04 1.33 13.30
N ALA A 52 -22.76 1.16 12.18
CA ALA A 52 -22.88 -0.11 11.49
C ALA A 52 -21.58 -0.40 10.71
N SER A 53 -20.62 -1.04 11.37
CA SER A 53 -19.52 -1.70 10.66
C SER A 53 -20.06 -2.95 9.97
N GLY A 54 -20.35 -2.85 8.67
CA GLY A 54 -20.66 -4.02 7.87
C GLY A 54 -19.47 -5.00 7.89
N ASN A 55 -19.70 -6.23 8.31
CA ASN A 55 -18.65 -7.27 8.38
C ASN A 55 -18.18 -7.74 7.00
N TYR A 56 -18.88 -7.37 5.93
CA TYR A 56 -18.62 -7.82 4.57
C TYR A 56 -18.75 -6.66 3.59
N VAL A 57 -17.80 -6.60 2.65
CA VAL A 57 -17.82 -5.67 1.52
C VAL A 57 -18.09 -6.50 0.27
N THR A 58 -19.13 -6.16 -0.47
CA THR A 58 -19.43 -6.82 -1.74
C THR A 58 -18.89 -5.93 -2.85
N GLU A 59 -17.87 -6.41 -3.56
CA GLU A 59 -17.31 -5.72 -4.70
C GLU A 59 -17.56 -6.51 -5.99
N ALA A 60 -17.89 -5.80 -7.06
CA ALA A 60 -18.06 -6.40 -8.39
C ALA A 60 -16.71 -6.66 -9.10
N SER A 61 -15.61 -6.20 -8.53
CA SER A 61 -14.27 -6.32 -9.10
C SER A 61 -13.57 -7.59 -8.62
N PHE A 62 -12.95 -8.33 -9.55
CA PHE A 62 -12.12 -9.48 -9.23
C PHE A 62 -10.69 -9.13 -8.83
N ILE A 63 -10.28 -7.86 -8.95
CA ILE A 63 -8.91 -7.38 -8.69
C ILE A 63 -8.45 -7.74 -7.25
N PHE A 64 -9.37 -7.74 -6.29
CA PHE A 64 -9.07 -8.05 -4.89
C PHE A 64 -9.08 -9.55 -4.58
N CYS A 65 -9.77 -10.34 -5.39
CA CYS A 65 -9.90 -11.78 -5.21
C CYS A 65 -8.77 -12.54 -5.91
N GLU A 66 -8.43 -12.08 -7.11
CA GLU A 66 -7.36 -12.62 -7.94
C GLU A 66 -6.32 -11.50 -8.06
N ASN A 67 -5.13 -11.69 -7.50
CA ASN A 67 -4.01 -10.74 -7.55
C ASN A 67 -3.56 -10.53 -9.01
N LEU A 68 -4.35 -9.79 -9.76
CA LEU A 68 -4.25 -9.66 -11.19
C LEU A 68 -3.21 -8.60 -11.52
N MET A 69 -2.24 -8.95 -12.37
CA MET A 69 -1.27 -8.00 -12.86
C MET A 69 -1.91 -7.03 -13.87
N GLU A 70 -1.30 -5.85 -14.03
CA GLU A 70 -1.67 -4.90 -15.07
C GLU A 70 -1.62 -5.56 -16.46
N GLY A 71 -2.67 -5.37 -17.28
CA GLY A 71 -2.83 -6.08 -18.55
C GLY A 71 -1.86 -5.68 -19.67
N ARG A 72 -1.07 -4.61 -19.47
CA ARG A 72 -0.09 -4.12 -20.45
C ARG A 72 1.29 -4.70 -20.16
N LEU A 73 1.72 -5.64 -21.01
CA LEU A 73 3.01 -6.31 -20.87
C LEU A 73 3.89 -6.07 -22.09
N SER A 74 5.19 -5.86 -21.87
CA SER A 74 6.22 -5.82 -22.92
C SER A 74 7.39 -6.70 -22.51
N PHE A 75 8.06 -7.32 -23.48
CA PHE A 75 9.22 -8.16 -23.18
C PHE A 75 10.33 -7.91 -24.19
N LYS A 76 11.57 -8.14 -23.75
CA LYS A 76 12.78 -8.09 -24.60
C LYS A 76 13.04 -6.72 -25.24
N GLY A 77 12.70 -5.62 -24.57
CA GLY A 77 12.97 -4.27 -25.04
C GLY A 77 12.05 -3.80 -26.17
N MET A 78 10.91 -4.47 -26.38
CA MET A 78 9.94 -4.06 -27.42
C MET A 78 9.31 -2.70 -27.09
N ASN A 79 9.13 -2.42 -25.80
CA ASN A 79 8.67 -1.14 -25.28
C ASN A 79 9.30 -0.88 -23.90
N PRO A 80 10.36 -0.04 -23.84
CA PRO A 80 11.09 0.20 -22.59
C PRO A 80 10.28 0.95 -21.53
N GLU A 81 9.31 1.78 -21.93
CA GLU A 81 8.44 2.49 -20.99
C GLU A 81 7.49 1.52 -20.27
N ILE A 82 6.93 0.56 -20.99
CA ILE A 82 6.07 -0.48 -20.38
C ILE A 82 6.89 -1.41 -19.49
N GLU A 83 8.10 -1.79 -19.92
CA GLU A 83 8.99 -2.61 -19.10
C GLU A 83 9.37 -1.94 -17.78
N ARG A 84 9.67 -0.64 -17.82
CA ARG A 84 9.93 0.17 -16.62
C ARG A 84 8.73 0.20 -15.67
N LEU A 85 7.51 0.35 -16.19
CA LEU A 85 6.30 0.36 -15.36
C LEU A 85 6.06 -1.00 -14.69
N MET A 86 6.23 -2.09 -15.43
CA MET A 86 6.11 -3.45 -14.86
C MET A 86 7.15 -3.72 -13.76
N GLU A 87 8.37 -3.21 -13.90
CA GLU A 87 9.39 -3.33 -12.83
C GLU A 87 8.98 -2.56 -11.58
N GLN A 88 8.42 -1.36 -11.72
CA GLN A 88 7.93 -0.57 -10.59
C GLN A 88 6.77 -1.25 -9.86
N GLU A 89 5.87 -1.93 -10.57
CA GLU A 89 4.80 -2.70 -9.93
C GLU A 89 5.33 -3.87 -9.13
N LYS A 90 6.25 -4.65 -9.68
CA LYS A 90 6.90 -5.76 -8.95
C LYS A 90 7.58 -5.29 -7.66
N LEU A 91 8.17 -4.09 -7.67
CA LEU A 91 8.79 -3.53 -6.47
C LEU A 91 7.77 -3.14 -5.40
N LYS A 92 6.54 -2.75 -5.77
CA LYS A 92 5.46 -2.45 -4.81
C LYS A 92 4.91 -3.70 -4.14
N GLU A 93 4.93 -4.84 -4.82
CA GLU A 93 4.48 -6.12 -4.25
C GLU A 93 5.45 -6.67 -3.19
N ILE A 94 6.71 -6.25 -3.22
CA ILE A 94 7.67 -6.60 -2.17
C ILE A 94 7.32 -5.77 -0.94
N PRO A 95 6.88 -6.37 0.18
CA PRO A 95 6.60 -5.61 1.39
C PRO A 95 7.89 -4.92 1.83
N SER A 96 7.95 -3.59 1.72
CA SER A 96 9.15 -2.80 2.05
C SER A 96 9.39 -2.69 3.56
N GLY A 97 8.87 -3.62 4.35
CA GLY A 97 9.04 -3.68 5.79
C GLY A 97 10.02 -4.78 6.15
N GLU A 98 10.96 -4.48 7.04
CA GLU A 98 11.56 -5.51 7.86
C GLU A 98 10.42 -6.28 8.53
N MET A 99 10.21 -7.52 8.10
CA MET A 99 9.24 -8.41 8.72
C MET A 99 9.52 -8.42 10.21
N GLN A 100 8.56 -8.04 11.06
CA GLN A 100 8.79 -8.04 12.51
C GLN A 100 9.14 -9.46 12.93
N LYS A 101 10.41 -9.65 13.31
CA LYS A 101 10.90 -10.94 13.79
C LYS A 101 10.73 -10.95 15.30
N ASP A 102 9.90 -11.87 15.80
CA ASP A 102 9.78 -12.12 17.24
C ASP A 102 11.11 -12.62 17.86
N ILE A 103 12.00 -13.16 17.03
CA ILE A 103 13.29 -13.73 17.45
C ILE A 103 14.38 -13.21 16.51
N PRO A 104 15.48 -12.63 17.03
CA PRO A 104 16.62 -12.23 16.21
C PRO A 104 17.34 -13.45 15.61
N ASP A 105 17.85 -13.30 14.39
CA ASP A 105 18.43 -14.40 13.59
C ASP A 105 19.58 -15.13 14.31
N ASP A 106 20.37 -14.42 15.11
CA ASP A 106 21.49 -14.99 15.86
C ASP A 106 21.05 -16.05 16.87
N ILE A 107 19.89 -15.83 17.52
CA ILE A 107 19.34 -16.78 18.50
C ILE A 107 18.79 -18.01 17.78
N LEU A 108 18.08 -17.79 16.66
CA LEU A 108 17.55 -18.87 15.84
C LEU A 108 18.66 -19.75 15.28
N ALA A 109 19.74 -19.15 14.77
CA ALA A 109 20.91 -19.85 14.26
C ALA A 109 21.57 -20.73 15.33
N LYS A 110 21.78 -20.18 16.54
CA LYS A 110 22.34 -20.96 17.67
C LYS A 110 21.46 -22.13 18.07
N LYS A 111 20.14 -21.93 18.18
CA LYS A 111 19.19 -23.00 18.51
C LYS A 111 19.12 -24.06 17.41
N PHE A 112 19.14 -23.67 16.14
CA PHE A 112 19.11 -24.59 15.01
C PHE A 112 20.40 -25.41 14.90
N GLN A 113 21.56 -24.80 15.11
CA GLN A 113 22.84 -25.53 15.19
C GLN A 113 22.84 -26.52 16.35
N ALA A 114 22.33 -26.14 17.53
CA ALA A 114 22.19 -27.06 18.65
C ALA A 114 21.22 -28.20 18.35
N PHE A 115 20.12 -27.94 17.63
CA PHE A 115 19.17 -28.97 17.20
C PHE A 115 19.79 -29.93 16.18
N ASN A 116 20.53 -29.42 15.19
CA ASN A 116 21.21 -30.25 14.19
C ASN A 116 22.34 -31.09 14.81
N LYS A 117 23.07 -30.57 15.80
CA LYS A 117 24.05 -31.34 16.58
C LYS A 117 23.41 -32.47 17.40
N ARG A 118 22.10 -32.38 17.71
CA ARG A 118 21.34 -33.43 18.40
C ARG A 118 20.73 -34.46 17.45
N LYS A 119 20.68 -34.18 16.14
CA LYS A 119 20.37 -35.23 15.16
C LYS A 119 21.55 -36.19 15.14
N ARG A 120 21.35 -37.33 15.80
CA ARG A 120 22.21 -38.51 15.73
C ARG A 120 22.48 -38.84 14.27
N ASP A 121 23.67 -39.36 13.99
CA ASP A 121 23.96 -40.10 12.77
C ASP A 121 22.86 -41.14 12.58
N SER A 122 21.90 -40.85 11.71
CA SER A 122 20.97 -41.87 11.27
C SER A 122 21.78 -42.77 10.34
N SER A 123 22.44 -43.77 10.91
CA SER A 123 23.00 -44.91 10.15
C SER A 123 21.87 -45.80 9.59
N THR A 124 20.71 -45.23 9.31
CA THR A 124 19.62 -45.89 8.59
C THR A 124 19.67 -45.34 7.18
N PRO A 125 20.07 -46.14 6.18
CA PRO A 125 20.06 -45.69 4.80
C PRO A 125 18.61 -45.40 4.42
N SER A 126 18.26 -44.13 4.29
CA SER A 126 17.01 -43.75 3.63
C SER A 126 17.10 -44.27 2.19
N LYS A 127 16.17 -45.15 1.80
CA LYS A 127 16.08 -45.70 0.44
C LYS A 127 15.80 -44.64 -0.64
N TYR A 128 15.58 -43.38 -0.24
CA TYR A 128 15.28 -42.27 -1.15
C TYR A 128 16.35 -41.18 -1.01
N THR A 129 17.53 -41.42 -1.56
CA THR A 129 18.50 -40.36 -1.84
C THR A 129 18.30 -39.90 -3.29
N MET A 130 17.59 -38.78 -3.46
CA MET A 130 17.44 -38.14 -4.77
C MET A 130 18.78 -37.51 -5.15
N VAL A 131 19.59 -38.21 -5.94
CA VAL A 131 20.83 -37.69 -6.52
C VAL A 131 20.47 -36.58 -7.50
N LYS A 132 20.68 -35.32 -7.12
CA LYS A 132 20.62 -34.19 -8.05
C LYS A 132 21.85 -34.26 -8.97
N LYS A 133 21.69 -34.87 -10.16
CA LYS A 133 22.68 -34.75 -11.24
C LYS A 133 22.73 -33.28 -11.68
N LYS A 134 23.88 -32.63 -11.46
CA LYS A 134 24.21 -31.37 -12.16
C LYS A 134 24.32 -31.70 -13.65
N LYS A 135 23.44 -31.15 -14.48
CA LYS A 135 23.64 -31.12 -15.93
C LYS A 135 24.69 -30.05 -16.23
N SER A 136 25.81 -30.49 -16.80
CA SER A 136 26.76 -29.65 -17.52
C SER A 136 26.33 -29.66 -18.99
N HIS A 137 25.97 -28.50 -19.52
CA HIS A 137 26.30 -28.03 -20.88
C HIS A 137 25.90 -26.57 -21.01
#